data_AF-A0A6I7N5T9-F1
#
_entry.id   AF-A0A6I7N5T9-F1
#
_cell.length_a   1.000
_cell.length_b   1.000
_cell.length_c   1.000
_cell.angle_alpha   90.00
_cell.angle_beta   90.00
_cell.angle_gamma   90.00
#
_symmetry.space_group_name_H-M   'P 1'
#
loop_
_entity.id
_entity.type
_entity.pdbx_description
1 polymer ?
#
loop_
_entity_poly.entity_id
_entity_poly.type
_entity_poly.pdbx_seq_one_letter_code
_entity_poly.pdbx_strand_id
1 'polypeptide(L)'
;MQKNYQQKTLGILGGGQLGRMLIQSAINYNIDIHILDPDVNAPCKSICQKFTQGSLTDFDTVYNFGLSCDVITIEIENVNTEALEALAKEGKEVFPQPHIIKLIQDKRTQKEF
;
A
#
# COMPACT_ATOMS: atom_id res chain seq x y z
N MET A 1 -24.72 -4.76 -8.71
CA MET A 1 -24.53 -4.78 -7.24
C MET A 1 -23.44 -3.78 -6.90
N GLN A 2 -23.75 -2.73 -6.13
CA GLN A 2 -22.73 -1.79 -5.63
C GLN A 2 -21.92 -2.55 -4.56
N LYS A 3 -20.61 -2.76 -4.78
CA LYS A 3 -19.74 -3.38 -3.77
C LYS A 3 -19.72 -2.48 -2.52
N ASN A 4 -20.01 -3.04 -1.35
CA ASN A 4 -19.92 -2.31 -0.09
C ASN A 4 -18.46 -2.32 0.39
N TYR A 5 -17.82 -1.16 0.43
CA TYR A 5 -16.42 -0.99 0.84
C TYR A 5 -16.27 -0.51 2.29
N GLN A 6 -17.37 -0.23 2.99
CA GLN A 6 -17.35 0.35 4.36
C GLN A 6 -16.78 -0.60 5.43
N GLN A 7 -16.52 -1.86 5.09
CA GLN A 7 -15.91 -2.85 5.98
C GLN A 7 -14.51 -3.31 5.52
N LYS A 8 -13.93 -2.68 4.50
CA LYS A 8 -12.60 -3.03 4.01
C LYS A 8 -11.51 -2.16 4.64
N THR A 9 -10.37 -2.77 4.89
CA THR A 9 -9.14 -2.10 5.28
C THR A 9 -8.26 -1.84 4.06
N LEU A 10 -7.94 -0.57 3.82
CA LEU A 10 -6.98 -0.12 2.81
C LEU A 10 -5.59 0.04 3.44
N GLY A 11 -4.64 -0.80 3.03
CA GLY A 11 -3.22 -0.65 3.33
C GLY A 11 -2.51 0.22 2.29
N ILE A 12 -1.71 1.18 2.73
CA ILE A 12 -0.87 2.00 1.85
C ILE A 12 0.59 1.86 2.29
N LEU A 13 1.46 1.49 1.35
CA LEU A 13 2.91 1.45 1.54
C LEU A 13 3.49 2.82 1.17
N GLY A 14 4.00 3.53 2.17
CA GLY A 14 4.44 4.92 2.07
C GLY A 14 3.42 5.88 2.68
N GLY A 15 3.89 6.69 3.62
CA GLY A 15 3.13 7.64 4.42
C GLY A 15 3.44 9.10 4.09
N GLY A 16 4.01 9.38 2.92
CA GLY A 16 4.39 10.72 2.46
C GLY A 16 3.21 11.61 2.08
N GLN A 17 3.50 12.70 1.36
CA GLN A 17 2.49 13.70 0.97
C GLN A 17 1.40 13.14 0.04
N LEU A 18 1.73 12.21 -0.86
CA LEU A 18 0.74 11.65 -1.78
C LEU A 18 -0.19 10.70 -1.03
N GLY A 19 0.35 9.93 -0.09
CA GLY A 19 -0.44 9.12 0.84
C GLY A 19 -1.41 9.99 1.64
N ARG A 20 -0.95 11.15 2.10
CA ARG A 20 -1.79 12.09 2.86
C ARG A 20 -2.94 12.63 2.01
N MET A 21 -2.69 12.99 0.76
CA MET A 21 -3.71 13.43 -0.19
C MET A 21 -4.72 12.32 -0.52
N LEU A 22 -4.24 11.07 -0.61
CA LEU A 22 -5.08 9.89 -0.81
C LEU A 22 -6.04 9.69 0.38
N ILE A 23 -5.52 9.71 1.62
CA ILE A 23 -6.34 9.58 2.83
C ILE A 23 -7.42 10.65 2.86
N GLN A 24 -7.06 11.92 2.62
CA GLN A 24 -8.01 13.03 2.64
C GLN A 24 -9.16 12.85 1.63
N SER A 25 -8.86 12.28 0.46
CA SER A 25 -9.87 11.95 -0.55
C SER A 25 -10.73 10.74 -0.16
N ALA A 26 -10.16 9.82 0.62
CA ALA A 26 -10.81 8.59 1.07
C ALA A 26 -11.73 8.78 2.29
N ILE A 27 -11.61 9.88 3.05
CA ILE A 27 -12.38 10.15 4.29
C ILE A 27 -13.89 9.97 4.08
N ASN A 28 -14.44 10.47 2.98
CA ASN A 28 -15.88 10.44 2.71
C ASN A 28 -16.43 9.03 2.44
N TYR A 29 -15.56 8.05 2.19
CA TYR A 29 -15.95 6.67 1.91
C TYR A 29 -16.00 5.79 3.16
N ASN A 30 -15.59 6.32 4.32
CA ASN A 30 -15.60 5.63 5.60
C ASN A 30 -14.87 4.27 5.55
N ILE A 31 -13.70 4.26 4.91
CA ILE A 31 -12.79 3.11 4.77
C ILE A 31 -11.74 3.19 5.89
N ASP A 32 -11.37 2.04 6.47
CA ASP A 32 -10.28 1.96 7.46
C ASP A 32 -8.93 2.00 6.74
N ILE A 33 -8.02 2.89 7.14
CA ILE A 33 -6.75 3.11 6.43
C ILE A 33 -5.56 2.82 7.34
N HIS A 34 -4.73 1.89 6.88
CA HIS A 34 -3.51 1.46 7.53
C HIS A 34 -2.31 1.92 6.71
N ILE A 35 -1.28 2.45 7.37
CA ILE A 35 -0.06 2.94 6.75
C ILE A 35 1.14 2.12 7.21
N LEU A 36 2.02 1.77 6.28
CA LEU A 36 3.38 1.32 6.54
C LEU A 36 4.35 2.40 6.08
N ASP A 37 5.22 2.88 6.97
CA ASP A 37 6.29 3.81 6.61
C ASP A 37 7.48 3.70 7.59
N PRO A 38 8.74 3.82 7.14
CA PRO A 38 9.90 3.77 8.03
C PRO A 38 10.03 5.01 8.94
N ASP A 39 9.53 6.18 8.50
CA ASP A 39 9.60 7.43 9.24
C ASP A 39 8.45 7.55 10.26
N VAL A 40 8.82 7.57 11.54
CA VAL A 40 7.88 7.77 12.66
C VAL A 40 7.19 9.15 12.62
N ASN A 41 7.65 10.08 11.79
CA ASN A 41 7.06 11.40 11.59
C ASN A 41 6.39 11.54 10.22
N ALA A 42 6.15 10.43 9.51
CA ALA A 42 5.52 10.45 8.20
C ALA A 42 4.20 11.26 8.19
N PRO A 43 3.95 12.08 7.15
CA PRO A 43 2.77 12.93 7.04
C PRO A 43 1.41 12.26 7.29
N CYS A 44 1.28 10.97 6.96
CA CYS A 44 0.03 10.22 7.13
C CYS A 44 -0.25 9.79 8.58
N LYS A 45 0.76 9.75 9.46
CA LYS A 45 0.67 9.13 10.79
C LYS A 45 -0.48 9.67 11.64
N SER A 46 -0.78 10.97 11.56
CA SER A 46 -1.79 11.63 12.39
C SER A 46 -3.22 11.51 11.83
N ILE A 47 -3.40 10.98 10.62
CA ILE A 47 -4.69 10.95 9.93
C ILE A 47 -5.12 9.55 9.48
N CYS A 48 -4.24 8.54 9.58
CA CYS A 48 -4.59 7.14 9.40
C CYS A 48 -5.11 6.52 10.70
N GLN A 49 -5.89 5.45 10.60
CA GLN A 49 -6.42 4.72 11.76
C GLN A 49 -5.36 3.82 12.40
N LYS A 50 -4.44 3.27 11.60
CA LYS A 50 -3.30 2.49 12.10
C LYS A 50 -2.03 2.84 11.35
N PHE A 51 -0.97 3.09 12.12
CA PHE A 51 0.36 3.33 11.59
C PHE A 51 1.30 2.21 12.03
N THR A 52 1.99 1.58 11.08
CA THR A 52 3.03 0.59 11.31
C THR A 52 4.36 1.21 10.90
N GLN A 53 5.31 1.29 11.85
CA GLN A 53 6.66 1.70 11.50
C GLN A 53 7.43 0.50 10.94
N GLY A 54 7.98 0.61 9.73
CA GLY A 54 8.76 -0.47 9.14
C GLY A 54 9.27 -0.18 7.74
N SER A 55 10.22 -1.00 7.27
CA SER A 55 10.78 -0.86 5.94
C SER A 55 9.78 -1.27 4.85
N LEU A 56 9.71 -0.48 3.78
CA LEU A 56 8.92 -0.77 2.58
C LEU A 56 9.56 -1.84 1.68
N THR A 57 10.85 -2.13 1.87
CA THR A 57 11.63 -3.05 1.04
C THR A 57 11.94 -4.37 1.74
N ASP A 58 11.64 -4.47 3.04
CA ASP A 58 11.76 -5.71 3.81
C ASP A 58 10.55 -6.62 3.56
N PHE A 59 10.80 -7.88 3.21
CA PHE A 59 9.76 -8.83 2.83
C PHE A 59 8.79 -9.08 4.00
N ASP A 60 9.32 -9.45 5.16
CA ASP A 60 8.51 -9.85 6.31
C ASP A 60 7.70 -8.67 6.82
N THR A 61 8.27 -7.47 6.82
CA THR A 61 7.58 -6.24 7.22
C THR A 61 6.37 -5.97 6.31
N VAL A 62 6.58 -5.96 4.99
CA VAL A 62 5.49 -5.70 4.03
C VAL A 62 4.43 -6.79 4.08
N TYR A 63 4.86 -8.05 4.15
CA TYR A 63 3.97 -9.21 4.19
C TYR A 63 3.09 -9.17 5.45
N ASN A 64 3.70 -9.05 6.64
CA ASN A 64 2.95 -9.02 7.90
C ASN A 64 2.01 -7.81 8.00
N PHE A 65 2.42 -6.65 7.48
CA PHE A 65 1.54 -5.49 7.36
C PHE A 65 0.32 -5.80 6.48
N GLY A 66 0.55 -6.34 5.28
CA GLY A 66 -0.49 -6.63 4.30
C GLY A 66 -1.49 -7.70 4.73
N LEU A 67 -1.11 -8.63 5.61
CA LEU A 67 -2.04 -9.63 6.17
C LEU A 67 -3.25 -8.97 6.88
N SER A 68 -3.04 -7.79 7.47
CA SER A 68 -4.09 -7.03 8.16
C SER A 68 -4.94 -6.13 7.26
N CYS A 69 -4.70 -6.13 5.95
CA CYS A 69 -5.40 -5.30 4.97
C CYS A 69 -6.24 -6.17 4.01
N ASP A 70 -7.29 -5.59 3.41
CA ASP A 70 -8.08 -6.25 2.35
C ASP A 70 -7.62 -5.80 0.96
N VAL A 71 -7.34 -4.50 0.84
CA VAL A 71 -6.84 -3.85 -0.37
C VAL A 71 -5.53 -3.17 -0.04
N ILE A 72 -4.55 -3.28 -0.92
CA ILE A 72 -3.20 -2.74 -0.72
C ILE A 72 -2.84 -1.87 -1.92
N THR A 73 -2.32 -0.69 -1.64
CA THR A 73 -1.77 0.21 -2.64
C THR A 73 -0.43 0.79 -2.21
N ILE A 74 0.24 1.49 -3.12
CA ILE A 74 1.58 2.04 -2.92
C ILE A 74 1.54 3.55 -3.15
N GLU A 75 2.26 4.29 -2.32
CA GLU A 75 2.54 5.70 -2.55
C GLU A 75 3.76 5.88 -3.46
N ILE A 76 4.78 5.06 -3.23
CA ILE A 76 6.09 5.13 -3.88
C ILE A 76 6.42 3.80 -4.55
N GLU A 77 7.17 3.83 -5.65
CA GLU A 77 7.53 2.63 -6.39
C GLU A 77 8.54 1.74 -5.69
N ASN A 78 9.35 2.27 -4.76
CA ASN A 78 10.40 1.50 -4.09
C ASN A 78 9.85 0.67 -2.91
N VAL A 79 9.18 -0.43 -3.25
CA VAL A 79 8.55 -1.38 -2.33
C VAL A 79 8.96 -2.82 -2.64
N ASN A 80 8.81 -3.72 -1.66
CA ASN A 80 9.05 -5.14 -1.85
C ASN A 80 7.93 -5.78 -2.70
N THR A 81 8.20 -6.00 -3.98
CA THR A 81 7.22 -6.57 -4.92
C THR A 81 6.97 -8.06 -4.69
N GLU A 82 7.94 -8.79 -4.13
CA GLU A 82 7.79 -10.22 -3.82
C GLU A 82 6.78 -10.46 -2.69
N ALA A 83 6.81 -9.63 -1.65
CA ALA A 83 5.82 -9.65 -0.57
C ALA A 83 4.42 -9.31 -1.09
N LEU A 84 4.31 -8.29 -1.96
CA LEU A 84 3.05 -7.93 -2.60
C LEU A 84 2.50 -9.06 -3.51
N GLU A 85 3.37 -9.77 -4.23
CA GLU A 85 3.00 -10.96 -5.01
C GLU A 85 2.50 -12.10 -4.12
N ALA A 86 3.15 -12.35 -2.98
CA ALA A 86 2.70 -13.36 -2.01
C ALA A 86 1.30 -13.03 -1.47
N LEU A 87 1.09 -11.79 -1.04
CA LEU A 87 -0.22 -11.31 -0.57
C LEU A 87 -1.31 -11.43 -1.66
N ALA A 88 -0.99 -11.09 -2.90
CA ALA A 88 -1.91 -11.24 -4.02
C ALA A 88 -2.30 -12.71 -4.27
N LYS A 89 -1.35 -13.66 -4.15
CA LYS A 89 -1.62 -15.11 -4.26
C LYS A 89 -2.52 -15.62 -3.14
N GLU A 90 -2.48 -14.98 -1.98
CA GLU A 90 -3.34 -15.28 -0.83
C GLU A 90 -4.71 -14.59 -0.89
N GLY A 91 -5.02 -13.90 -2.00
CA GLY A 91 -6.33 -13.31 -2.24
C GLY A 91 -6.49 -11.86 -1.80
N LYS A 92 -5.41 -11.19 -1.36
CA LYS A 92 -5.42 -9.75 -1.13
C LYS A 92 -5.50 -8.99 -2.45
N GLU A 93 -6.28 -7.92 -2.49
CA GLU A 93 -6.36 -7.06 -3.68
C GLU A 93 -5.17 -6.08 -3.67
N VAL A 94 -4.26 -6.15 -4.65
CA VAL A 94 -3.09 -5.26 -4.73
C VAL A 94 -3.15 -4.40 -6.00
N PHE A 95 -3.07 -3.08 -5.82
CA PHE A 95 -3.15 -2.11 -6.91
C PHE A 95 -2.07 -1.01 -6.80
N PRO A 96 -1.30 -0.74 -7.87
CA PRO A 96 -1.23 -1.49 -9.12
C PRO A 96 -0.81 -2.96 -8.90
N GLN A 97 -1.01 -3.83 -9.89
CA GLN A 97 -0.64 -5.23 -9.74
C GLN A 97 0.88 -5.34 -9.51
N PRO A 98 1.36 -6.29 -8.67
CA PRO A 98 2.78 -6.37 -8.31
C PRO A 98 3.73 -6.46 -9.50
N HIS A 99 3.36 -7.19 -10.56
CA HIS A 99 4.17 -7.30 -11.77
C HIS A 99 4.32 -5.97 -12.53
N ILE A 100 3.32 -5.07 -12.45
CA ILE A 100 3.40 -3.72 -13.01
C ILE A 100 4.33 -2.85 -12.18
N ILE A 101 4.25 -2.94 -10.85
CA ILE A 101 5.16 -2.22 -9.94
C ILE A 101 6.60 -2.66 -10.23
N LYS A 102 6.84 -3.95 -10.37
CA LYS A 102 8.14 -4.52 -10.72
C LYS A 102 8.67 -4.02 -12.06
N LEU A 103 7.81 -3.91 -13.07
CA LEU A 103 8.17 -3.38 -14.39
C LEU A 103 8.64 -1.92 -14.31
N ILE A 104 7.94 -1.05 -13.55
CA ILE A 104 8.28 0.38 -13.49
C ILE A 104 9.50 0.70 -12.61
N GLN A 105 9.93 -0.24 -11.76
CA GLN A 105 11.16 -0.15 -10.97
C GLN A 105 12.42 -0.25 -11.86
N ASP A 106 12.38 -1.03 -12.95
CA ASP A 106 13.49 -1.11 -13.92
C ASP A 106 13.23 -0.22 -15.15
N LYS A 107 13.93 0.92 -15.22
CA LYS A 107 13.81 1.87 -16.34
C LYS A 107 14.30 1.33 -17.69
N ARG A 108 15.15 0.30 -17.71
CA ARG A 108 15.56 -0.34 -18.97
C ARG A 108 14.42 -1.20 -19.48
N THR A 109 13.95 -2.14 -18.67
CA THR A 109 12.82 -3.02 -19.03
C THR A 109 11.56 -2.22 -19.32
N GLN A 110 11.29 -1.14 -18.56
CA GLN A 110 10.14 -0.26 -18.82
C GLN A 110 10.13 0.33 -20.24
N LYS A 111 11.30 0.62 -20.83
CA LYS A 111 11.41 1.22 -22.18
C LYS A 111 11.25 0.23 -23.33
N GLU A 112 11.15 -1.07 -23.03
CA GLU A 112 10.92 -2.12 -24.02
C GLU A 112 9.43 -2.28 -24.40
N PHE A 113 8.53 -1.55 -23.71
CA PHE A 113 7.08 -1.53 -23.90
C PHE A 113 6.59 -0.10 -24.18
#